data_AF-S6AX83-F1
#
_entry.id   AF-S6AX83-F1
#
_cell.length_a   1.000
_cell.length_b   1.000
_cell.length_c   1.000
_cell.angle_alpha   90.00
_cell.angle_beta   90.00
_cell.angle_gamma   90.00
#
_symmetry.space_group_name_H-M   'P 1'
#
loop_
_entity.id
_entity.type
_entity.pdbx_description
1 polymer ?
#
loop_
_entity_poly.entity_id
_entity_poly.type
_entity_poly.pdbx_seq_one_letter_code
_entity_poly.pdbx_strand_id
1 'polypeptide(L)' 'MSLVSLNLPDDIASHLASLAKATGRSTDALAQEALSEYIRRESWQIAEIQRAVAEADDGDFASPEEVQATLEKWTGNAH' A
#
# COMPACT_ATOMS: atom_id res chain seq x y z
N MET A 1 -7.12 -15.76 -19.00
CA MET A 1 -7.85 -14.51 -18.66
C MET A 1 -8.97 -14.87 -17.72
N SER A 2 -9.01 -14.26 -16.55
CA SER A 2 -10.11 -14.44 -15.58
C SER A 2 -11.07 -13.27 -15.74
N LEU A 3 -12.37 -13.53 -15.88
CA LEU A 3 -13.38 -12.49 -15.98
C LEU A 3 -13.84 -12.13 -14.57
N VAL A 4 -13.74 -10.85 -14.22
CA VAL A 4 -14.27 -10.30 -12.96
C VAL A 4 -15.37 -9.30 -13.32
N SER A 5 -16.58 -9.52 -12.81
CA SER A 5 -17.68 -8.55 -12.93
C SER A 5 -17.71 -7.71 -11.67
N LEU A 6 -17.64 -6.38 -11.84
CA LEU A 6 -17.68 -5.41 -10.75
C LEU A 6 -19.01 -4.66 -10.83
N ASN A 7 -19.73 -4.62 -9.72
CA ASN A 7 -20.89 -3.74 -9.60
C ASN A 7 -20.40 -2.39 -9.07
N LEU A 8 -20.37 -1.39 -9.94
CA LEU A 8 -19.92 -0.05 -9.62
C LEU A 8 -21.12 0.90 -9.52
N PRO A 9 -21.15 1.80 -8.52
CA PRO A 9 -22.08 2.92 -8.53
C PRO A 9 -21.97 3.75 -9.82
N ASP A 10 -23.10 4.27 -10.29
CA ASP A 10 -23.20 5.00 -11.57
C ASP A 10 -22.25 6.20 -11.65
N ASP A 11 -22.04 6.89 -10.52
CA ASP A 11 -21.14 8.04 -10.42
C ASP A 11 -19.67 7.62 -10.67
N ILE A 12 -19.24 6.51 -10.07
CA ILE A 12 -17.90 5.96 -10.24
C ILE A 12 -17.68 5.49 -11.68
N ALA A 13 -18.66 4.77 -12.24
CA ALA A 13 -18.59 4.29 -13.63
C ALA A 13 -18.50 5.45 -14.63
N SER A 14 -19.28 6.51 -14.42
CA SER A 14 -19.28 7.73 -15.24
C SER A 14 -17.94 8.49 -15.15
N HIS A 15 -17.38 8.63 -13.95
CA HIS A 15 -16.07 9.26 -13.75
C HIS A 15 -14.95 8.47 -14.42
N LEU A 16 -14.95 7.14 -14.27
CA LEU A 16 -13.96 6.28 -14.90
C LEU A 16 -14.03 6.37 -16.44
N ALA A 17 -15.24 6.33 -17.01
CA ALA A 17 -15.43 6.48 -18.46
C ALA A 17 -14.97 7.85 -18.97
N SER A 18 -15.27 8.92 -18.23
CA SER A 18 -14.84 10.29 -18.58
C SER A 18 -13.32 10.44 -18.53
N LEU A 19 -12.68 9.89 -17.50
CA LEU A 19 -11.22 9.90 -17.35
C LEU A 19 -10.53 9.06 -18.44
N ALA A 20 -11.07 7.88 -18.75
CA ALA A 20 -10.59 7.04 -19.84
C ALA A 20 -10.64 7.80 -21.18
N LYS A 21 -11.76 8.50 -21.47
CA LYS A 21 -11.90 9.33 -22.67
C LYS A 21 -10.89 10.48 -22.71
N ALA A 22 -10.71 11.20 -21.59
CA ALA A 22 -9.79 12.33 -21.51
C ALA A 22 -8.32 11.92 -21.67
N THR A 23 -7.97 10.70 -21.23
CA THR A 23 -6.61 10.16 -21.30
C THR A 23 -6.35 9.33 -22.57
N GLY A 24 -7.37 9.11 -23.41
CA GLY A 24 -7.26 8.29 -24.62
C GLY A 24 -7.09 6.79 -24.35
N ARG A 25 -7.55 6.32 -23.20
CA ARG A 25 -7.38 4.93 -22.73
C ARG A 25 -8.70 4.17 -22.74
N SER A 26 -8.65 2.84 -22.74
CA SER A 26 -9.86 2.04 -22.51
C SER A 26 -10.23 2.04 -21.02
N THR A 27 -11.53 2.01 -20.74
CA THR A 27 -12.07 1.93 -19.38
C THR A 27 -11.50 0.73 -18.63
N ASP A 28 -11.43 -0.43 -19.30
CA ASP A 28 -10.92 -1.67 -18.72
C ASP A 28 -9.43 -1.56 -18.35
N ALA A 29 -8.61 -0.96 -19.21
CA ALA A 29 -7.19 -0.80 -18.94
C ALA A 29 -6.95 0.17 -17.76
N LEU A 30 -7.77 1.22 -17.65
CA LEU A 30 -7.70 2.16 -16.54
C LEU A 30 -8.19 1.52 -15.23
N ALA A 31 -9.26 0.74 -15.27
CA ALA A 31 -9.75 -0.03 -14.12
C ALA A 31 -8.71 -1.04 -13.63
N GLN A 32 -8.09 -1.77 -14.55
CA GLN A 32 -7.06 -2.75 -14.21
C GLN A 32 -5.85 -2.09 -13.55
N GLU A 33 -5.37 -0.96 -14.06
CA GLU A 33 -4.26 -0.23 -13.46
C GLU A 33 -4.63 0.27 -12.05
N ALA A 34 -5.80 0.90 -11.90
CA ALA A 34 -6.25 1.42 -10.62
C ALA A 34 -6.36 0.31 -9.55
N LEU A 35 -6.93 -0.84 -9.92
CA LEU A 35 -7.03 -1.99 -9.03
C LEU A 35 -5.66 -2.60 -8.71
N SER A 36 -4.76 -2.68 -9.71
CA SER A 36 -3.41 -3.21 -9.49
C SER A 36 -2.63 -2.34 -8.52
N GLU A 37 -2.72 -1.02 -8.65
CA GLU A 37 -2.09 -0.07 -7.75
C GLU A 37 -2.67 -0.13 -6.34
N TYR A 38 -3.99 -0.27 -6.21
CA TYR A 38 -4.64 -0.45 -4.92
C TYR A 38 -4.18 -1.74 -4.24
N ILE A 39 -4.27 -2.87 -4.93
CA ILE A 39 -3.85 -4.18 -4.40
C ILE A 39 -2.37 -4.15 -4.01
N ARG A 40 -1.50 -3.56 -4.84
CA ARG A 40 -0.07 -3.45 -4.55
C ARG A 40 0.22 -2.67 -3.27
N ARG A 41 -0.46 -1.54 -3.06
CA ARG A 41 -0.31 -0.70 -1.86
C ARG A 41 -0.78 -1.42 -0.60
N GLU A 42 -1.97 -2.02 -0.64
CA GLU A 42 -2.55 -2.71 0.50
C GLU A 42 -1.79 -4.01 0.83
N SER A 43 -1.41 -4.77 -0.19
CA SER A 43 -0.72 -6.05 0.01
C SER A 43 0.65 -5.87 0.65
N TRP A 44 1.39 -4.82 0.28
CA TRP A 44 2.66 -4.51 0.92
C TRP A 44 2.48 -4.18 2.40
N GLN A 45 1.47 -3.35 2.73
CA GLN A 45 1.23 -2.98 4.12
C GLN A 45 0.84 -4.18 4.98
N ILE A 46 -0.05 -5.04 4.46
CA ILE A 46 -0.47 -6.25 5.17
C ILE A 46 0.70 -7.19 5.38
N ALA A 47 1.54 -7.41 4.36
CA ALA A 47 2.72 -8.26 4.46
C ALA A 47 3.72 -7.73 5.50
N GLU A 48 3.93 -6.41 5.53
CA GLU A 48 4.83 -5.77 6.49
C GLU A 48 4.34 -5.92 7.94
N ILE A 49 3.03 -5.74 8.17
CA ILE A 49 2.42 -5.96 9.49
C ILE A 49 2.57 -7.43 9.91
N GLN A 50 2.27 -8.36 9.01
CA GLN A 50 2.39 -9.79 9.31
C GLN A 50 3.83 -10.19 9.64
N ARG A 51 4.80 -9.61 8.94
CA ARG A 51 6.22 -9.81 9.23
C ARG A 51 6.60 -9.26 10.61
N ALA A 52 6.23 -8.02 10.90
CA ALA A 52 6.54 -7.39 12.19
C ALA A 52 5.91 -8.15 13.37
N VAL A 53 4.70 -8.71 13.19
CA VAL A 53 4.06 -9.58 14.19
C VAL A 53 4.86 -10.88 14.37
N ALA A 54 5.31 -11.50 13.29
CA ALA A 54 6.11 -12.73 13.37
C ALA A 54 7.48 -12.50 14.04
N GLU A 55 8.16 -11.38 13.74
CA GLU A 55 9.41 -10.98 14.40
C GLU A 55 9.20 -10.76 15.91
N ALA A 56 8.10 -10.08 16.28
CA ALA A 56 7.73 -9.88 17.68
C ALA A 56 7.39 -11.19 18.41
N ASP A 57 6.69 -12.12 17.77
CA ASP A 57 6.36 -13.43 18.32
C ASP A 57 7.61 -14.31 18.52
N ASP A 58 8.64 -14.15 17.67
CA ASP A 58 9.95 -14.80 17.81
C ASP A 58 10.86 -14.11 18.83
N GLY A 59 10.41 -12.99 19.41
CA GLY A 59 11.17 -12.21 20.38
C GLY A 59 12.33 -11.42 19.76
N ASP A 60 12.31 -11.21 18.43
CA ASP A 60 13.29 -10.42 17.68
C ASP A 60 13.06 -8.92 17.89
N PHE A 61 13.27 -8.49 19.13
CA PHE A 61 13.25 -7.09 19.53
C PHE A 61 14.67 -6.56 19.67
N ALA A 62 14.87 -5.29 19.31
CA ALA A 62 16.12 -4.60 19.57
C ALA A 62 16.47 -4.62 21.06
N SER A 63 17.75 -4.80 21.36
CA SER A 63 18.25 -4.77 22.73
C SER A 63 18.14 -3.35 23.32
N PRO A 64 18.10 -3.22 24.66
CA PRO A 64 18.12 -1.90 25.32
C PRO A 64 19.29 -1.01 24.86
N GLU A 65 20.45 -1.61 24.60
CA GLU A 65 21.65 -0.92 24.13
C GLU A 65 21.50 -0.40 22.69
N GLU A 66 20.87 -1.16 21.80
CA GLU A 66 20.58 -0.75 20.42
C GLU A 66 19.56 0.39 20.36
N VAL A 67 18.55 0.33 21.25
CA VAL A 67 17.57 1.41 21.42
C VAL A 67 18.27 2.68 21.92
N GLN A 68 19.15 2.57 22.92
CA GLN A 68 19.88 3.71 23.47
C GLN A 68 20.80 4.36 22.42
N ALA A 69 21.56 3.55 21.67
CA ALA A 69 22.44 4.05 20.61
C ALA A 69 21.65 4.76 19.49
N THR A 70 20.45 4.27 19.18
CA THR A 70 19.56 4.93 18.22
C THR A 70 19.08 6.26 18.77
N LEU A 71 18.59 6.33 20.00
CA LEU A 71 18.12 7.58 20.62
C LEU A 71 19.21 8.65 20.64
N GLU A 72 20.43 8.31 21.05
CA GLU A 72 21.58 9.23 21.11
C GLU A 72 21.92 9.85 19.75
N LYS A 73 21.79 9.09 18.65
CA LYS A 73 22.02 9.59 17.29
C LYS A 73 21.06 10.71 16.89
N TRP A 74 19.81 10.67 17.37
CA TRP A 74 18.78 11.65 17.02
C TRP A 74 18.68 12.80 18.03
N THR A 75 19.01 12.57 19.31
CA THR A 75 19.05 13.63 20.33
C THR A 75 20.37 14.41 20.34
N GLY A 76 21.48 13.82 19.87
CA GLY A 76 22.79 14.48 19.78
C GLY A 76 22.90 15.56 18.71
N ASN A 77 21.97 15.58 17.74
CA ASN A 77 21.88 16.60 16.67
C ASN A 77 20.76 17.63 16.93
N ALA A 78 20.12 17.62 18.10
CA ALA A 78 19.04 18.55 18.47
C ALA A 78 19.54 19.85 19.16
N HIS A 79 20.81 20.20 18.97
CA HIS A 79 21.44 21.42 19.51
C HIS A 79 21.89 22.37 18.41
#